data_AF-A0A2V9CW76-F1
#
_entry.id   AF-A0A2V9CW76-F1
#
_cell.length_a   1.000
_cell.length_b   1.000
_cell.length_c   1.000
_cell.angle_alpha   90.00
_cell.angle_beta   90.00
_cell.angle_gamma   90.00
#
_symmetry.space_group_name_H-M   'P 1'
#
loop_
_entity.id
_entity.type
_entity.pdbx_description
1 polymer ?
#
loop_
_entity_poly.entity_id
_entity_poly.type
_entity_poly.pdbx_seq_one_letter_code
_entity_poly.pdbx_strand_id
1 'polypeptide(L)'
;MTNYIYADDAAPVLPAGTVLHITAWHDNTVNNPNNPDPNQWVGWGDRTVDEMAHAWVNVTFIGDEDYQSWLTEQKSKQIASAAARARK
;
A
#
# COMPACT_ATOMS: atom_id res chain seq x y z
N MET A 1 -5.74 14.33 5.81
CA MET A 1 -5.10 13.00 5.68
C MET A 1 -6.07 12.10 4.96
N THR A 2 -5.71 11.62 3.76
CA THR A 2 -6.56 10.72 2.98
C THR A 2 -6.16 9.29 3.32
N ASN A 3 -7.06 8.54 3.94
CA ASN A 3 -6.85 7.13 4.23
C ASN A 3 -7.33 6.29 3.04
N TYR A 4 -6.53 5.32 2.63
CA TYR A 4 -6.98 4.27 1.74
C TYR A 4 -7.33 3.04 2.58
N ILE A 5 -8.61 2.69 2.61
CA ILE A 5 -9.12 1.54 3.37
C ILE A 5 -9.62 0.52 2.35
N TYR A 6 -9.09 -0.70 2.42
CA TYR A 6 -9.60 -1.80 1.60
C TYR A 6 -11.05 -2.13 1.99
N ALA A 7 -11.84 -2.58 1.01
CA ALA A 7 -13.08 -3.27 1.33
C ALA A 7 -12.79 -4.57 2.10
N ASP A 8 -13.75 -5.06 2.88
CA ASP A 8 -13.58 -6.18 3.80
C ASP A 8 -13.00 -7.44 3.16
N ASP A 9 -13.35 -7.71 1.90
CA ASP A 9 -12.91 -8.88 1.13
C ASP A 9 -11.77 -8.61 0.14
N ALA A 10 -11.29 -7.35 0.09
CA ALA A 10 -10.26 -6.90 -0.84
C ALA A 10 -8.88 -6.71 -0.19
N ALA A 11 -8.80 -6.76 1.15
CA ALA A 11 -7.54 -6.66 1.85
C ALA A 11 -6.61 -7.86 1.52
N PRO A 12 -5.35 -7.62 1.12
CA PRO A 12 -4.44 -8.69 0.79
C PRO A 12 -3.96 -9.40 2.06
N VAL A 13 -3.89 -10.74 2.01
CA VAL A 13 -3.18 -11.54 2.99
C VAL A 13 -1.72 -11.65 2.56
N LEU A 14 -0.80 -11.30 3.46
CA LEU A 14 0.62 -11.26 3.19
C LEU A 14 1.30 -12.46 3.87
N PRO A 15 1.98 -13.34 3.12
CA PRO A 15 2.69 -14.48 3.69
C PRO A 15 3.83 -14.05 4.62
N ALA A 16 4.24 -14.95 5.52
CA ALA A 16 5.44 -14.76 6.33
C ALA A 16 6.67 -14.46 5.46
N GLY A 17 7.48 -13.49 5.88
CA GLY A 17 8.65 -13.02 5.14
C GLY A 17 8.37 -11.93 4.10
N THR A 18 7.12 -11.47 3.96
CA THR A 18 6.80 -10.31 3.10
C THR A 18 7.50 -9.05 3.61
N VAL A 19 8.11 -8.30 2.69
CA VAL A 19 8.70 -6.99 2.96
C VAL A 19 7.86 -5.91 2.29
N LEU A 20 7.41 -4.92 3.06
CA LEU A 20 6.71 -3.75 2.55
C LEU A 20 7.71 -2.65 2.20
N HIS A 21 7.85 -2.33 0.92
CA HIS A 21 8.61 -1.18 0.45
C HIS A 21 7.68 0.01 0.23
N ILE A 22 7.98 1.11 0.89
CA ILE A 22 7.22 2.35 0.80
C ILE A 22 8.15 3.41 0.21
N THR A 23 7.70 4.04 -0.88
CA THR A 23 8.42 5.12 -1.54
C THR A 23 7.54 6.36 -1.54
N ALA A 24 8.09 7.45 -1.03
CA ALA A 24 7.48 8.77 -1.10
C ALA A 24 8.28 9.65 -2.05
N TRP A 25 7.59 10.60 -2.68
CA TRP A 25 8.16 11.55 -3.61
C TRP A 25 7.76 12.95 -3.21
N HIS A 26 8.74 13.85 -3.17
CA HIS A 26 8.52 15.28 -3.00
C HIS A 26 8.73 15.96 -4.33
N ASP A 27 7.74 16.71 -4.79
CA ASP A 27 7.82 17.47 -6.05
C ASP A 27 8.34 18.88 -5.78
N ASN A 28 9.65 19.06 -5.99
CA ASN A 28 10.33 20.35 -5.87
C ASN A 28 10.42 21.10 -7.22
N THR A 29 9.59 20.77 -8.22
CA THR A 29 9.63 21.46 -9.52
C THR A 29 9.04 22.87 -9.46
N VAL A 30 9.50 23.76 -10.34
CA VAL A 30 9.01 25.16 -10.45
C VAL A 30 7.53 25.26 -10.84
N ASN A 31 6.95 24.16 -11.33
CA ASN A 31 5.57 24.10 -11.80
C ASN A 31 4.59 23.66 -10.71
N ASN A 32 5.09 23.27 -9.53
CA ASN A 32 4.23 22.89 -8.40
C ASN A 32 3.82 24.16 -7.62
N PRO A 33 2.57 24.67 -7.76
CA PRO A 33 2.14 25.89 -7.06
C PRO A 33 2.07 25.73 -5.55
N ASN A 34 2.12 24.49 -5.03
CA ASN A 34 2.16 24.22 -3.60
C ASN A 34 3.58 24.28 -3.02
N ASN A 35 4.60 24.40 -3.88
CA ASN A 35 5.98 24.60 -3.47
C ASN A 35 6.33 26.09 -3.54
N PRO A 36 6.46 26.79 -2.39
CA PRO A 36 6.64 28.24 -2.37
C PRO A 36 8.01 28.71 -2.87
N ASP A 37 9.07 27.91 -2.73
CA ASP A 37 10.40 28.23 -3.29
C ASP A 37 11.16 26.94 -3.72
N PRO A 38 11.18 26.62 -5.03
CA PRO A 38 11.84 25.43 -5.54
C PRO A 38 13.37 25.46 -5.45
N ASN A 39 13.97 26.62 -5.13
CA ASN A 39 15.43 26.74 -4.98
C ASN A 39 15.90 26.51 -3.55
N GLN A 40 14.99 26.40 -2.58
CA GLN A 40 15.37 26.09 -1.20
C GLN A 40 15.69 24.61 -1.02
N TRP A 41 16.76 24.36 -0.28
CA TRP A 41 17.05 23.02 0.21
C TRP A 41 16.19 22.76 1.45
N VAL A 42 15.23 21.85 1.33
CA VAL A 42 14.41 21.38 2.46
C VAL A 42 14.75 19.92 2.73
N GLY A 43 15.09 19.63 3.99
CA GLY A 43 15.38 18.28 4.46
C GLY A 43 14.27 17.73 5.34
N TRP A 44 14.48 16.52 5.84
CA TRP A 44 13.61 15.93 6.86
C TRP A 44 13.77 16.64 8.21
N GLY A 45 12.67 16.82 8.96
CA GLY A 45 12.70 17.34 10.31
C GLY A 45 11.30 17.55 10.92
N ASP A 46 11.26 17.98 12.18
CA ASP A 46 10.03 18.14 12.97
C ASP A 46 9.43 19.55 12.91
N ARG A 47 10.11 20.50 12.26
CA ARG A 47 9.60 21.88 12.14
C ARG A 47 8.57 21.94 11.02
N THR A 48 7.70 22.94 11.10
CA THR A 48 6.71 23.23 10.05
C THR A 48 7.32 23.59 8.69
N VAL A 49 8.62 23.90 8.65
CA VAL A 49 9.36 24.24 7.44
C VAL A 49 10.19 23.07 6.90
N ASP A 50 10.19 21.93 7.58
CA ASP A 50 10.89 20.72 7.17
C ASP A 50 9.91 19.75 6.49
N GLU A 51 10.44 18.84 5.67
CA GLU A 51 9.64 17.84 4.97
C GLU A 51 9.42 16.57 5.82
N MET A 52 8.28 15.91 5.59
CA MET A 52 8.00 14.60 6.18
C MET A 52 7.44 13.64 5.12
N ALA A 53 7.92 12.40 5.16
CA ALA A 53 7.28 11.27 4.49
C ALA A 53 6.97 10.21 5.55
N HIS A 54 5.69 10.01 5.83
CA HIS A 54 5.24 9.07 6.83
C HIS A 54 4.12 8.21 6.25
N ALA A 55 4.28 6.90 6.33
CA ALA A 55 3.22 5.94 6.03
C ALA A 55 2.79 5.23 7.30
N TRP A 56 1.51 5.40 7.66
CA TRP A 56 0.90 4.64 8.74
C TRP A 56 0.13 3.46 8.14
N VAL A 57 0.56 2.24 8.47
CA VAL A 57 -0.03 1.00 7.97
C VAL A 57 -0.64 0.23 9.14
N ASN A 58 -1.93 -0.07 9.06
CA ASN A 58 -2.60 -0.97 10.00
C ASN A 58 -2.54 -2.39 9.47
N VAL A 59 -2.10 -3.33 10.30
CA VAL A 59 -2.02 -4.75 9.97
C VAL A 59 -2.72 -5.57 11.06
N THR A 60 -3.36 -6.66 10.63
CA THR A 60 -3.92 -7.66 11.53
C THR A 60 -3.24 -8.99 11.22
N PHE A 61 -2.74 -9.64 12.27
CA PHE A 61 -2.12 -10.95 12.14
C PHE A 61 -3.19 -12.04 12.19
N ILE A 62 -3.04 -13.03 11.32
CA ILE A 62 -3.87 -14.24 11.29
C ILE A 62 -3.01 -15.46 11.64
N GLY A 63 -3.64 -16.52 12.15
CA GLY A 63 -2.95 -17.77 12.45
C GLY A 63 -2.63 -18.59 11.19
N ASP A 64 -1.77 -19.60 11.33
CA ASP A 64 -1.41 -20.50 10.23
C ASP A 64 -2.64 -21.23 9.66
N GLU A 65 -3.58 -21.64 10.52
CA GLU A 65 -4.82 -22.31 10.12
C GLU A 65 -5.71 -21.41 9.24
N ASP A 66 -5.91 -20.16 9.67
CA ASP A 66 -6.66 -19.15 8.91
C ASP A 66 -5.97 -18.85 7.57
N TYR A 67 -4.64 -18.79 7.57
CA TYR A 67 -3.86 -18.60 6.35
C TYR A 67 -4.01 -19.77 5.36
N GLN A 68 -3.99 -21.02 5.83
CA GLN A 68 -4.23 -22.19 4.98
C GLN A 68 -5.66 -22.22 4.43
N SER A 69 -6.64 -21.81 5.23
CA SER A 69 -8.03 -21.70 4.81
C SER A 69 -8.17 -20.66 3.69
N TRP A 70 -7.60 -19.47 3.88
CA TRP A 70 -7.56 -18.42 2.86
C TRP A 70 -6.87 -18.89 1.57
N LEU A 71 -5.72 -19.58 1.65
CA LEU A 71 -5.03 -20.12 0.48
C LEU A 71 -5.90 -21.08 -0.34
N THR A 72 -6.67 -21.93 0.35
CA THR A 72 -7.57 -22.90 -0.28
C THR A 72 -8.71 -22.21 -1.01
N GLU A 73 -9.31 -21.19 -0.40
CA GLU A 73 -10.36 -20.37 -1.02
C GLU A 73 -9.83 -19.62 -2.25
N GLN A 74 -8.66 -19.00 -2.16
CA GLN A 74 -8.08 -18.25 -3.28
C GLN A 74 -7.73 -19.14 -4.47
N LYS A 75 -7.18 -20.34 -4.22
CA LYS A 75 -6.96 -21.34 -5.28
C LYS A 75 -8.28 -21.72 -5.97
N SER A 76 -9.34 -21.94 -5.20
CA SER A 76 -10.65 -22.28 -5.73
C SER A 76 -11.23 -21.16 -6.60
N LYS A 77 -11.11 -19.90 -6.15
CA LYS A 77 -11.51 -18.71 -6.92
C LYS A 77 -10.71 -18.56 -8.22
N GLN A 78 -9.41 -18.81 -8.19
CA GLN A 78 -8.55 -18.78 -9.38
C GLN A 78 -8.92 -19.86 -10.41
N ILE A 79 -9.21 -21.08 -9.94
CA ILE A 79 -9.65 -22.17 -10.83
C ILE A 79 -10.99 -21.81 -11.49
N ALA A 80 -11.94 -21.30 -10.71
CA ALA A 80 -13.24 -20.87 -11.22
C ALA A 80 -13.11 -19.75 -12.27
N SER A 81 -12.26 -18.74 -12.01
CA SER A 81 -12.06 -17.63 -12.95
C SER A 81 -11.36 -18.06 -14.23
N ALA A 82 -10.37 -18.97 -14.14
CA ALA A 82 -9.70 -19.55 -15.30
C ALA A 82 -10.66 -20.38 -16.16
N ALA A 83 -11.51 -21.21 -15.54
CA ALA A 83 -12.51 -22.00 -16.24
C ALA A 83 -13.56 -21.12 -16.93
N ALA A 84 -13.98 -20.02 -16.30
CA ALA A 84 -14.89 -19.04 -16.91
C ALA A 84 -14.25 -18.34 -18.12
N ARG A 85 -12.95 -17.99 -18.03
CA ARG A 85 -12.21 -17.37 -19.12
C ARG A 85 -12.00 -18.30 -20.32
N ALA A 86 -11.82 -19.60 -20.09
CA ALA A 86 -11.63 -20.59 -21.16
C ALA A 86 -12.93 -20.94 -21.92
N ARG A 87 -14.10 -20.61 -21.36
CA ARG A 87 -15.42 -20.82 -22.00
C ARG A 87 -15.85 -19.66 -22.90
N LYS A 88 -15.04 -18.61 -23.01
CA LYS A 88 -15.29 -17.41 -23.82
C LYS A 88 -14.32 -17.38 -24.98
#